data_AF-A0A2V9KD74-F1
#
_entry.id   AF-A0A2V9KD74-F1
#
_cell.length_a   1.000
_cell.length_b   1.000
_cell.length_c   1.000
_cell.angle_alpha   90.00
_cell.angle_beta   90.00
_cell.angle_gamma   90.00
#
_symmetry.space_group_name_H-M   'P 1'
#
loop_
_entity.id
_entity.type
_entity.pdbx_description
1 polymer ?
#
loop_
_entity_poly.entity_id
_entity_poly.type
_entity_poly.pdbx_seq_one_letter_code
_entity_poly.pdbx_strand_id
1 'polypeptide(L)'
;TGNAQEEIELPLKQLVMGDFTMRTDARRLEDRKPINVDKDNFNEVMRKHELGASFTVPNRLSDQEGDELPVNLKIETLADFGPESVAQQVPELQKLTALRNALTALKGPLGNIPGFRKKMQELLQDDAARERLMKELGIEPGKTE
;
A
#
# COMPACT_ATOMS: atom_id res chain seq x y z
N THR A 1 36.10 -4.25 50.56
CA THR A 1 35.62 -4.74 49.26
C THR A 1 35.09 -3.55 48.51
N GLY A 2 35.92 -3.01 47.60
CA GLY A 2 35.76 -1.67 47.03
C GLY A 2 34.69 -1.59 45.96
N ASN A 3 33.87 -0.54 46.05
CA ASN A 3 32.89 -0.14 45.05
C ASN A 3 33.58 0.20 43.74
N ALA A 4 33.29 -0.56 42.68
CA ALA A 4 33.66 -0.17 41.32
C ALA A 4 32.73 0.96 40.87
N GLN A 5 33.32 2.10 40.54
CA GLN A 5 32.63 3.25 39.98
C GLN A 5 32.71 3.07 38.46
N GLU A 6 31.56 2.85 37.81
CA GLU A 6 31.46 2.68 36.37
C GLU A 6 31.75 4.03 35.70
N GLU A 7 32.80 4.10 34.87
CA GLU A 7 33.10 5.28 34.07
C GLU A 7 31.98 5.47 33.03
N ILE A 8 31.22 6.55 33.18
CA ILE A 8 30.17 6.93 32.22
C ILE A 8 30.86 7.67 31.07
N GLU A 9 31.17 6.96 30.00
CA GLU A 9 31.65 7.57 28.75
C GLU A 9 30.51 8.23 27.96
N LEU A 10 30.84 9.26 27.18
CA LEU A 10 29.88 9.89 26.28
C LEU A 10 29.54 8.93 25.12
N PRO A 11 28.25 8.73 24.81
CA PRO A 11 27.88 7.88 23.69
C PRO A 11 28.32 8.50 22.37
N LEU A 12 28.83 7.68 21.45
CA LEU A 12 29.10 8.09 20.07
C LEU A 12 27.79 8.51 19.40
N LYS A 13 27.62 9.82 19.17
CA LYS A 13 26.48 10.38 18.44
C LYS A 13 26.87 10.66 16.99
N GLN A 14 26.11 10.11 16.06
CA GLN A 14 26.29 10.35 14.63
C GLN A 14 25.22 11.31 14.13
N LEU A 15 25.64 12.28 13.32
CA LEU A 15 24.72 13.17 12.60
C LEU A 15 24.65 12.71 11.15
N VAL A 16 23.50 12.16 10.76
CA VAL A 16 23.23 11.77 9.37
C VAL A 16 22.57 12.94 8.65
N MET A 17 23.16 13.39 7.55
CA MET A 17 22.67 14.51 6.76
C MET A 17 22.32 14.05 5.35
N GLY A 18 21.21 14.55 4.82
CA GLY A 18 20.72 14.23 3.48
C GLY A 18 19.39 14.91 3.20
N ASP A 19 18.91 14.76 1.97
CA ASP A 19 17.52 15.07 1.66
C ASP A 19 16.64 13.87 2.04
N PHE A 20 15.82 14.06 3.07
CA PHE A 20 14.92 13.03 3.59
C PHE A 20 13.45 13.30 3.27
N THR A 21 13.11 14.45 2.67
CA THR A 21 11.71 14.83 2.43
C THR A 21 11.41 15.17 0.99
N MET A 22 12.42 15.34 0.14
CA MET A 22 12.28 15.78 -1.26
C MET A 22 11.51 17.10 -1.38
N ARG A 23 11.58 17.94 -0.33
CA ARG A 23 10.90 19.24 -0.24
C ARG A 23 11.88 20.31 0.20
N THR A 24 11.76 21.49 -0.40
CA THR A 24 12.53 22.65 0.02
C THR A 24 12.02 23.18 1.37
N ASP A 25 12.93 23.32 2.32
CA ASP A 25 12.67 24.00 3.59
C ASP A 25 13.15 25.46 3.49
N ALA A 26 12.24 26.41 3.70
CA ALA A 26 12.53 27.85 3.62
C ALA A 26 13.35 28.37 4.81
N ARG A 27 13.45 27.62 5.91
CA ARG A 27 14.24 27.99 7.09
C ARG A 27 15.72 27.99 6.75
N ARG A 28 16.48 28.90 7.35
CA ARG A 28 17.96 28.89 7.26
C ARG A 28 18.51 27.65 7.95
N LEU A 29 19.71 27.22 7.57
CA LEU A 29 20.29 25.96 8.07
C LEU A 29 20.46 25.99 9.60
N GLU A 30 20.86 27.12 10.16
CA GLU A 30 21.02 27.33 11.61
C GLU A 30 19.70 27.24 12.40
N ASP A 31 18.55 27.45 11.75
CA ASP A 31 17.23 27.36 12.37
C ASP A 31 16.68 25.92 12.33
N ARG A 32 17.33 25.01 11.59
CA ARG A 32 16.92 23.60 11.43
C ARG A 32 17.52 22.77 12.57
N LYS A 33 16.68 22.33 13.50
CA LYS A 33 17.10 21.50 14.63
C LYS A 33 17.25 20.03 14.20
N PRO A 34 18.36 19.35 14.56
CA PRO A 34 18.48 17.90 14.43
C PRO A 34 17.41 17.20 15.27
N ILE A 35 16.88 16.10 14.75
CA ILE A 35 15.94 15.23 15.45
C ILE A 35 16.69 13.98 15.88
N ASN A 36 16.56 13.61 17.16
CA ASN A 36 17.13 12.35 17.65
C ASN A 36 16.23 11.19 17.21
N VAL A 37 16.85 10.13 16.71
CA VAL A 37 16.15 8.94 16.21
C VAL A 37 16.73 7.71 16.87
N ASP A 38 15.87 6.85 17.37
CA ASP A 38 16.18 5.54 17.95
C ASP A 38 15.16 4.49 17.48
N LYS A 39 15.24 3.27 18.02
CA LYS A 39 14.37 2.15 17.63
C LYS A 39 12.91 2.35 18.06
N ASP A 40 12.68 3.14 19.10
CA ASP A 40 11.37 3.29 19.72
C ASP A 40 10.59 4.44 19.06
N ASN A 41 11.28 5.48 18.58
CA ASN A 41 10.67 6.68 18.01
C ASN A 41 10.68 6.77 16.47
N PHE A 42 11.32 5.82 15.77
CA PHE A 42 11.54 5.90 14.31
C PHE A 42 10.25 6.16 13.52
N ASN A 43 9.19 5.39 13.79
CA ASN A 43 7.91 5.53 13.10
C ASN A 43 7.19 6.86 13.44
N GLU A 44 7.38 7.38 14.65
CA GLU A 44 6.81 8.68 15.02
C GLU A 44 7.49 9.81 14.24
N VAL A 45 8.82 9.76 14.16
CA VAL A 45 9.63 10.72 13.39
C VAL A 45 9.23 10.67 11.91
N MET A 46 9.14 9.49 11.31
CA MET A 46 8.67 9.32 9.93
C MET A 46 7.30 9.97 9.69
N ARG A 47 6.30 9.65 10.53
CA ARG A 47 4.95 10.19 10.42
C ARG A 47 4.92 11.72 10.52
N LYS A 48 5.68 12.30 11.45
CA LYS A 48 5.78 13.75 11.65
C LYS A 48 6.49 14.47 10.50
N HIS A 49 7.33 13.76 9.73
CA HIS A 49 7.93 14.29 8.53
C HIS A 49 6.97 14.32 7.33
N GLU A 50 5.79 13.70 7.43
CA GLU A 50 4.76 13.70 6.37
C GLU A 50 5.35 13.34 5.01
N LEU A 51 6.10 12.23 4.97
CA LEU A 51 6.79 11.80 3.77
C LEU A 51 5.77 11.45 2.68
N GLY A 52 6.01 11.94 1.47
CA GLY A 52 5.16 11.69 0.33
C GLY A 52 5.95 11.54 -0.96
N ALA A 53 5.44 10.73 -1.87
CA ALA A 53 6.03 10.52 -3.19
C ALA A 53 4.94 10.58 -4.25
N SER A 54 5.08 11.54 -5.18
CA SER A 54 4.18 11.74 -6.30
C SER A 54 4.96 11.60 -7.59
N PHE A 55 4.61 10.61 -8.41
CA PHE A 55 5.29 10.32 -9.67
C PHE A 55 4.35 9.55 -10.61
N THR A 56 4.73 9.51 -11.89
CA THR A 56 3.98 8.78 -12.92
C THR A 56 4.76 7.53 -13.31
N VAL A 57 4.06 6.41 -13.47
CA VAL A 57 4.64 5.14 -13.92
C VAL A 57 3.94 4.62 -15.16
N PRO A 58 4.57 3.77 -15.98
CA PRO A 58 3.88 3.11 -17.09
C PRO A 58 2.68 2.30 -16.59
N ASN A 59 1.50 2.50 -17.18
CA ASN A 59 0.32 1.71 -16.87
C ASN A 59 0.47 0.30 -17.44
N ARG A 60 0.22 -0.71 -16.61
CA ARG A 60 0.24 -2.14 -16.97
C ARG A 60 -1.09 -2.83 -16.68
N LEU A 61 -2.13 -2.05 -16.38
CA LEU A 61 -3.49 -2.53 -16.12
C LEU A 61 -4.36 -2.49 -17.37
N SER A 62 -3.97 -1.68 -18.36
CA SER A 62 -4.58 -1.59 -19.69
C SER A 62 -3.62 -2.16 -20.74
N ASP A 63 -4.17 -2.59 -21.88
CA ASP A 63 -3.41 -3.00 -23.06
C ASP A 63 -3.02 -1.82 -23.95
N GLN A 64 -3.30 -0.58 -23.51
CA GLN A 64 -3.03 0.64 -24.26
C GLN A 64 -1.55 1.02 -24.16
N GLU A 65 -0.86 1.00 -25.30
CA GLU A 65 0.57 1.35 -25.36
C GLU A 65 0.78 2.85 -25.09
N GLY A 66 1.72 3.17 -24.19
CA GLY A 66 2.04 4.54 -23.79
C GLY A 66 1.11 5.13 -22.72
N ASP A 67 0.16 4.34 -22.21
CA ASP A 67 -0.68 4.75 -21.08
C ASP A 67 0.15 4.86 -19.79
N GLU A 68 -0.19 5.85 -18.97
CA GLU A 68 0.55 6.25 -17.78
C GLU A 68 -0.36 6.30 -16.56
N LEU A 69 0.13 5.82 -15.43
CA LEU A 69 -0.58 5.78 -14.15
C LEU A 69 0.07 6.76 -13.16
N PRO A 70 -0.61 7.86 -12.78
CA PRO A 70 -0.14 8.71 -11.70
C PRO A 70 -0.28 8.00 -10.35
N VAL A 71 0.76 8.07 -9.53
CA VAL A 71 0.83 7.45 -8.22
C VAL A 71 1.15 8.51 -7.17
N ASN A 72 0.36 8.51 -6.09
CA ASN A 72 0.56 9.38 -4.95
C ASN A 72 0.62 8.53 -3.68
N LEU A 73 1.78 8.50 -3.04
CA LEU A 73 2.04 7.71 -1.84
C LEU A 73 2.23 8.63 -0.64
N LYS A 74 1.59 8.26 0.46
CA LYS A 74 1.82 8.78 1.80
C LYS A 74 2.56 7.71 2.61
N ILE A 75 3.68 8.09 3.21
CA ILE A 75 4.54 7.17 3.97
C ILE A 75 4.57 7.66 5.42
N GLU A 76 3.95 6.90 6.33
CA GLU A 76 3.92 7.21 7.76
C GLU A 76 4.84 6.29 8.58
N THR A 77 5.02 5.05 8.12
CA THR A 77 5.79 4.01 8.80
C THR A 77 6.62 3.20 7.80
N LEU A 78 7.56 2.40 8.31
CA LEU A 78 8.35 1.51 7.46
C LEU A 78 7.49 0.46 6.71
N ALA A 79 6.33 0.09 7.27
CA ALA A 79 5.41 -0.85 6.63
C ALA A 79 4.75 -0.27 5.36
N ASP A 80 4.72 1.04 5.19
CA ASP A 80 4.10 1.69 4.02
C ASP A 80 4.90 1.50 2.72
N PHE A 81 6.18 1.08 2.84
CA PHE A 81 6.97 0.63 1.69
C PHE A 81 6.58 -0.77 1.22
N GLY A 82 5.77 -1.50 1.99
CA GLY A 82 5.28 -2.81 1.61
C GLY A 82 4.31 -2.73 0.42
N PRO A 83 4.30 -3.73 -0.48
CA PRO A 83 3.45 -3.70 -1.66
C PRO A 83 1.95 -3.70 -1.33
N GLU A 84 1.56 -4.25 -0.18
CA GLU A 84 0.18 -4.21 0.31
C GLU A 84 -0.26 -2.77 0.59
N SER A 85 0.52 -2.01 1.36
CA SER A 85 0.23 -0.61 1.69
C SER A 85 0.23 0.26 0.44
N VAL A 86 1.19 0.05 -0.48
CA VAL A 86 1.23 0.72 -1.77
C VAL A 86 -0.04 0.43 -2.59
N ALA A 87 -0.44 -0.84 -2.70
CA ALA A 87 -1.64 -1.24 -3.44
C ALA A 87 -2.94 -0.71 -2.82
N GLN A 88 -2.98 -0.50 -1.50
CA GLN A 88 -4.13 0.12 -0.83
C GLN A 88 -4.24 1.63 -1.13
N GLN A 89 -3.13 2.30 -1.41
CA GLN A 89 -3.09 3.74 -1.69
C GLN A 89 -3.33 4.07 -3.17
N VAL A 90 -3.08 3.12 -4.08
CA VAL A 90 -3.37 3.27 -5.51
C VAL A 90 -4.79 2.74 -5.82
N PRO A 91 -5.77 3.60 -6.14
CA PRO A 91 -7.18 3.20 -6.25
C PRO A 91 -7.45 2.04 -7.21
N GLU A 92 -6.72 1.98 -8.32
CA GLU A 92 -6.82 0.93 -9.34
C GLU A 92 -6.37 -0.43 -8.77
N LEU A 93 -5.27 -0.45 -8.02
CA LEU A 93 -4.75 -1.67 -7.38
C LEU A 93 -5.60 -2.10 -6.19
N GLN A 94 -6.22 -1.14 -5.48
CA GLN A 94 -7.14 -1.43 -4.38
C GLN A 94 -8.35 -2.22 -4.88
N LYS A 95 -8.91 -1.85 -6.05
CA LYS A 95 -10.01 -2.59 -6.70
C LYS A 95 -9.60 -4.02 -7.05
N LEU A 96 -8.41 -4.22 -7.61
CA LEU A 96 -7.89 -5.55 -7.93
C LEU A 96 -7.66 -6.40 -6.68
N THR A 97 -7.18 -5.79 -5.60
CA THR A 97 -7.02 -6.45 -4.29
C THR A 97 -8.38 -6.87 -3.71
N ALA A 98 -9.39 -6.00 -3.80
CA ALA A 98 -10.75 -6.32 -3.38
C ALA A 98 -11.33 -7.50 -4.20
N LEU A 99 -11.13 -7.48 -5.52
CA LEU A 99 -11.55 -8.57 -6.41
C LEU A 99 -10.85 -9.89 -6.04
N ARG A 100 -9.54 -9.87 -5.83
CA ARG A 100 -8.78 -11.05 -5.36
C ARG A 100 -9.36 -11.60 -4.05
N ASN A 101 -9.69 -10.73 -3.10
CA ASN A 101 -10.24 -11.13 -1.81
C ASN A 101 -11.62 -11.77 -1.97
N ALA A 102 -12.49 -11.21 -2.81
CA ALA A 102 -13.78 -11.79 -3.13
C ALA A 102 -13.65 -13.17 -3.80
N LEU A 103 -12.74 -13.31 -4.77
CA LEU A 103 -12.47 -14.61 -5.42
C LEU A 103 -11.88 -15.65 -4.46
N THR A 104 -11.02 -15.22 -3.53
CA THR A 104 -10.45 -16.08 -2.50
C THR A 104 -11.53 -16.57 -1.53
N ALA A 105 -12.43 -15.68 -1.11
CA ALA A 105 -13.57 -16.03 -0.29
C ALA A 105 -14.52 -17.02 -1.00
N LEU A 106 -14.72 -16.85 -2.31
CA LEU A 106 -15.54 -17.74 -3.13
C LEU A 106 -14.94 -19.15 -3.30
N LYS A 107 -13.60 -19.26 -3.31
CA LYS A 107 -12.88 -20.54 -3.46
C LYS A 107 -13.22 -21.55 -2.36
N GLY A 108 -13.42 -21.10 -1.12
CA GLY A 108 -13.72 -21.98 0.03
C GLY A 108 -15.05 -22.75 -0.13
N PRO A 109 -16.19 -22.03 -0.24
CA PRO A 109 -17.51 -22.64 -0.45
C PRO A 109 -17.60 -23.50 -1.72
N LEU A 110 -16.94 -23.11 -2.82
CA LEU A 110 -16.91 -23.89 -4.06
C LEU A 110 -16.30 -25.29 -3.89
N GLY A 111 -15.28 -25.42 -3.05
CA GLY A 111 -14.61 -26.71 -2.80
C GLY A 111 -15.36 -27.60 -1.83
N ASN A 112 -15.97 -27.00 -0.80
CA ASN A 112 -16.46 -27.73 0.37
C ASN A 112 -17.98 -27.92 0.40
N ILE A 113 -18.76 -27.19 -0.42
CA ILE A 113 -20.22 -27.24 -0.43
C ILE A 113 -20.71 -27.71 -1.82
N PRO A 114 -21.00 -29.01 -2.00
CA PRO A 114 -21.48 -29.55 -3.28
C PRO A 114 -22.73 -28.85 -3.81
N GLY A 115 -23.64 -28.44 -2.92
CA GLY A 115 -24.85 -27.70 -3.28
C GLY A 115 -24.56 -26.31 -3.86
N PHE A 116 -23.54 -25.62 -3.36
CA PHE A 116 -23.12 -24.31 -3.87
C PHE A 116 -22.57 -24.42 -5.29
N ARG A 117 -21.72 -25.45 -5.54
CA ARG A 117 -21.20 -25.74 -6.88
C ARG A 117 -22.31 -26.03 -7.89
N LYS A 118 -23.30 -26.85 -7.51
CA LYS A 118 -24.44 -27.17 -8.37
C LYS A 118 -25.27 -25.92 -8.69
N LYS A 119 -25.56 -25.08 -7.68
CA LYS A 119 -26.31 -23.84 -7.88
C LYS A 119 -25.56 -22.84 -8.77
N MET A 120 -24.24 -22.72 -8.62
CA MET A 120 -23.41 -21.91 -9.52
C MET A 120 -23.43 -22.42 -10.97
N GLN A 121 -23.42 -23.74 -11.19
CA GLN A 121 -23.56 -24.31 -12.53
C GLN A 121 -24.94 -24.04 -13.13
N GLU A 122 -26.02 -24.15 -12.34
CA GLU A 122 -27.37 -23.79 -12.77
C GLU A 122 -27.47 -22.31 -13.17
N LEU A 123 -26.91 -21.40 -12.37
CA LEU A 123 -26.90 -19.96 -12.65
C LEU A 123 -26.09 -19.59 -13.90
N LEU A 124 -25.01 -20.32 -14.20
CA LEU A 124 -24.20 -20.10 -15.40
C LEU A 124 -24.86 -20.64 -16.68
N GLN A 125 -25.79 -21.59 -16.56
CA GLN A 125 -26.57 -22.14 -17.68
C GLN A 125 -27.79 -21.29 -18.03
N ASP A 126 -28.22 -20.40 -17.13
CA ASP A 126 -29.29 -19.44 -17.36
C ASP A 126 -28.70 -18.08 -17.78
N ASP A 127 -28.82 -17.75 -19.07
CA ASP A 127 -28.29 -16.50 -19.63
C ASP A 127 -28.87 -15.25 -18.96
N ALA A 128 -30.14 -15.27 -18.53
CA ALA A 128 -30.77 -14.14 -17.86
C ALA A 128 -30.27 -13.97 -16.42
N ALA A 129 -30.06 -15.08 -15.71
CA ALA A 129 -29.45 -15.05 -14.38
C ALA A 129 -27.99 -14.61 -14.43
N ARG A 130 -27.24 -15.11 -15.43
CA ARG A 130 -25.85 -14.73 -15.68
C ARG A 130 -25.72 -13.24 -15.98
N GLU A 131 -26.57 -12.69 -16.85
CA GLU A 131 -26.54 -11.26 -17.21
C GLU A 131 -26.84 -10.36 -16.01
N ARG A 132 -27.80 -10.74 -15.15
CA ARG A 132 -28.06 -10.04 -13.88
C ARG A 132 -26.86 -10.07 -12.94
N LEU A 133 -26.21 -11.22 -12.81
CA LEU A 133 -25.04 -11.39 -11.95
C LEU A 133 -23.86 -10.53 -12.45
N MET A 134 -23.63 -10.51 -13.77
CA MET A 134 -22.58 -9.69 -14.40
C MET A 134 -22.82 -8.19 -14.16
N LYS A 135 -24.09 -7.76 -14.23
CA LYS A 135 -24.50 -6.39 -13.94
C LYS A 135 -24.29 -6.00 -12.48
N GLU A 136 -24.59 -6.88 -11.53
CA GLU A 136 -24.32 -6.66 -10.10
C GLU A 136 -22.82 -6.59 -9.78
N LEU A 137 -22.00 -7.35 -10.52
CA LEU A 137 -20.54 -7.34 -10.38
C LEU A 137 -19.88 -6.15 -11.09
N GLY A 138 -20.64 -5.31 -11.79
CA GLY A 138 -20.13 -4.16 -12.53
C GLY A 138 -19.24 -4.56 -13.72
N ILE A 139 -19.36 -5.79 -14.20
CA ILE A 139 -18.62 -6.30 -15.37
C ILE A 139 -19.56 -6.20 -16.56
N GLU A 140 -19.44 -5.13 -17.35
CA GLU A 140 -20.19 -5.04 -18.62
C GLU A 140 -19.61 -6.06 -19.61
N PRO A 141 -20.43 -6.97 -20.19
CA PRO A 141 -19.97 -7.83 -21.26
C PRO A 141 -19.71 -6.98 -22.51
N GLY A 142 -18.45 -6.64 -22.77
CA GLY A 142 -18.01 -6.09 -24.06
C GLY A 142 -17.44 -4.67 -24.08
N LYS A 143 -17.02 -4.09 -22.96
CA LYS A 143 -16.19 -2.87 -22.97
C LYS A 143 -14.81 -3.13 -22.37
N THR A 144 -13.95 -3.71 -23.18
CA THR A 144 -12.53 -3.34 -23.20
C THR A 144 -12.44 -1.99 -23.91
N GLU A 145 -12.26 -0.92 -23.13
CA GLU A 145 -11.64 0.34 -23.60
C GLU A 145 -10.46 0.65 -22.67
#